data_AF-A0A519HTP8-F1
#
_entry.id   AF-A0A519HTP8-F1
#
_cell.length_a   1.000
_cell.length_b   1.000
_cell.length_c   1.000
_cell.angle_alpha   90.00
_cell.angle_beta   90.00
_cell.angle_gamma   90.00
#
_symmetry.space_group_name_H-M   'P 1'
#
loop_
_entity.id
_entity.type
_entity.pdbx_description
1 polymer ?
#
loop_
_entity_poly.entity_id
_entity_poly.type
_entity_poly.pdbx_seq_one_letter_code
_entity_poly.pdbx_strand_id
1 'polypeptide(L)'
;MKLPSRAPTAVAFVLTILAAAMSAHASSHREAPSIGGMPRVDGTDFYLFNSYEGVAANGTGGRAGYVTLIANYLPLQDAYGGPNYFKLDPNALYEIHIDNNGDAKEDLTFQFRFQNNLKSIALPIGSQMVPIPLTQAGTVSSPNAAALNVNEKFSLTLVRGDRRSGTATPVMAPAGGAWFDKPVDNIGTKTIADYPSYAAQHIYSVNLPGCGIPGKVFVGQRQEAFAVNIGAIFDLVNAPVGVITDRSKIDAAAANSIQNKNVTTLALEVHKSCLMQGSETVIGGWTTASVRQSQLVNPAPPSGYDTAVKGGGAWVQVSRLGHPLVNEVVV
;
A
#
# COMPACT_ATOMS: atom_id res chain seq x y z
N MET A 1 67.71 -15.53 -5.56
CA MET A 1 66.74 -15.44 -4.44
C MET A 1 65.63 -14.50 -4.88
N LYS A 2 64.49 -15.02 -5.37
CA LYS A 2 63.35 -14.21 -5.83
C LYS A 2 62.28 -14.25 -4.72
N LEU A 3 61.94 -13.09 -4.16
CA LEU A 3 60.81 -12.94 -3.25
C LEU A 3 59.49 -12.97 -4.05
N PRO A 4 58.45 -13.71 -3.63
CA PRO A 4 57.16 -13.67 -4.28
C PRO A 4 56.36 -12.45 -3.80
N SER A 5 55.89 -11.63 -4.75
CA SER A 5 54.97 -10.51 -4.51
C SER A 5 53.58 -11.03 -4.18
N ARG A 6 53.20 -11.04 -2.90
CA ARG A 6 51.82 -11.24 -2.45
C ARG A 6 51.17 -9.87 -2.22
N ALA A 7 50.56 -9.30 -3.25
CA ALA A 7 49.87 -8.00 -3.13
C ALA A 7 48.56 -7.78 -3.94
N PRO A 8 47.82 -8.80 -4.45
CA PRO A 8 46.47 -8.52 -4.96
C PRO A 8 45.33 -8.99 -4.03
N THR A 9 45.58 -9.90 -3.09
CA THR A 9 44.50 -10.55 -2.30
C THR A 9 43.97 -9.72 -1.14
N ALA A 10 44.76 -8.81 -0.57
CA ALA A 10 44.31 -7.98 0.56
C ALA A 10 43.35 -6.86 0.16
N VAL A 11 43.49 -6.31 -1.06
CA VAL A 11 42.64 -5.21 -1.56
C VAL A 11 41.24 -5.71 -1.92
N ALA A 12 41.13 -6.93 -2.48
CA ALA A 12 39.83 -7.53 -2.83
C ALA A 12 38.97 -7.85 -1.59
N PHE A 13 39.59 -8.19 -0.45
CA PHE A 13 38.89 -8.54 0.79
C PHE A 13 38.36 -7.31 1.54
N VAL A 14 39.04 -6.16 1.44
CA VAL A 14 38.58 -4.90 2.05
C VAL A 14 37.39 -4.29 1.30
N LEU A 15 37.36 -4.42 -0.04
CA LEU A 15 36.22 -3.98 -0.86
C LEU A 15 34.95 -4.81 -0.63
N THR A 16 35.08 -6.12 -0.34
CA THR A 16 33.92 -6.98 -0.02
C THR A 16 33.35 -6.71 1.37
N ILE A 17 34.20 -6.35 2.36
CA ILE A 17 33.73 -5.98 3.71
C ILE A 17 33.07 -4.60 3.72
N LEU A 18 33.54 -3.62 2.92
CA LEU A 18 32.85 -2.33 2.79
C LEU A 18 31.52 -2.44 2.03
N ALA A 19 31.39 -3.35 1.06
CA ALA A 19 30.11 -3.61 0.39
C ALA A 19 29.08 -4.29 1.31
N ALA A 20 29.55 -5.12 2.26
CA ALA A 20 28.71 -5.74 3.29
C ALA A 20 28.30 -4.80 4.44
N ALA A 21 28.86 -3.59 4.50
CA ALA A 21 28.53 -2.56 5.49
C ALA A 21 27.38 -1.63 5.06
N MET A 22 26.79 -1.85 3.87
CA MET A 22 25.50 -1.24 3.57
C MET A 22 24.47 -1.87 4.49
N SER A 23 23.78 -1.04 5.27
CA SER A 23 22.65 -1.46 6.09
C SER A 23 21.60 -2.06 5.14
N ALA A 24 21.57 -3.38 5.02
CA ALA A 24 20.54 -4.05 4.26
C ALA A 24 19.21 -3.77 4.95
N HIS A 25 18.39 -2.92 4.33
CA HIS A 25 17.03 -2.69 4.81
C HIS A 25 16.18 -3.89 4.39
N ALA A 26 16.06 -4.85 5.30
CA ALA A 26 15.27 -6.06 5.07
C ALA A 26 13.84 -5.69 4.68
N SER A 27 13.30 -6.46 3.74
CA SER A 27 11.88 -6.50 3.50
C SER A 27 11.17 -7.09 4.72
N SER A 28 9.98 -6.62 5.02
CA SER A 28 9.16 -7.10 6.11
C SER A 28 7.70 -7.18 5.67
N HIS A 29 7.14 -8.37 5.70
CA HIS A 29 5.69 -8.61 5.67
C HIS A 29 5.29 -9.41 6.91
N ARG A 30 4.05 -9.91 7.03
CA ARG A 30 3.46 -10.51 8.23
C ARG A 30 4.33 -11.54 8.94
N GLU A 31 5.26 -12.17 8.22
CA GLU A 31 6.25 -13.13 8.72
C GLU A 31 7.29 -12.49 9.66
N ALA A 32 7.50 -11.18 9.60
CA ALA A 32 8.34 -10.45 10.53
C ALA A 32 7.63 -10.29 11.90
N PRO A 33 8.21 -10.78 13.02
CA PRO A 33 7.50 -10.82 14.30
C PRO A 33 6.93 -9.49 14.80
N SER A 34 7.58 -8.36 14.48
CA SER A 34 7.15 -7.03 14.92
C SER A 34 5.93 -6.50 14.16
N ILE A 35 5.82 -6.77 12.86
CA ILE A 35 4.71 -6.23 12.04
C ILE A 35 3.40 -7.00 12.29
N GLY A 36 3.49 -8.28 12.69
CA GLY A 36 2.33 -9.08 13.08
C GLY A 36 1.53 -8.48 14.26
N GLY A 37 2.15 -7.66 15.11
CA GLY A 37 1.48 -6.89 16.16
C GLY A 37 0.82 -5.58 15.70
N MET A 38 1.04 -5.17 14.44
CA MET A 38 0.56 -3.92 13.85
C MET A 38 -0.07 -4.15 12.46
N PRO A 39 -1.13 -4.98 12.34
CA PRO A 39 -1.65 -5.43 11.05
C PRO A 39 -2.11 -4.31 10.11
N ARG A 40 -2.48 -3.13 10.65
CA ARG A 40 -2.90 -1.95 9.85
C ARG A 40 -1.76 -1.31 9.06
N VAL A 41 -0.51 -1.59 9.40
CA VAL A 41 0.68 -1.08 8.69
C VAL A 41 1.48 -2.20 8.04
N ASP A 42 0.90 -3.40 7.97
CA ASP A 42 1.49 -4.57 7.33
C ASP A 42 1.31 -4.51 5.82
N GLY A 43 2.42 -4.40 5.08
CA GLY A 43 2.44 -4.23 3.63
C GLY A 43 2.70 -5.55 2.91
N THR A 44 1.73 -6.01 2.13
CA THR A 44 1.69 -7.36 1.54
C THR A 44 2.52 -7.48 0.29
N ASP A 45 2.31 -6.54 -0.63
CA ASP A 45 2.85 -6.60 -1.98
C ASP A 45 3.13 -5.20 -2.51
N PHE A 46 4.19 -5.09 -3.30
CA PHE A 46 4.48 -3.91 -4.09
C PHE A 46 4.65 -4.28 -5.55
N TYR A 47 3.84 -3.69 -6.41
CA TYR A 47 3.90 -3.88 -7.86
C TYR A 47 4.27 -2.57 -8.55
N LEU A 48 5.17 -2.66 -9.52
CA LEU A 48 5.61 -1.54 -10.34
C LEU A 48 5.74 -2.01 -11.78
N PHE A 49 4.93 -1.47 -12.69
CA PHE A 49 4.92 -1.90 -14.09
C PHE A 49 4.43 -0.78 -15.02
N ASN A 50 4.78 -0.88 -16.31
CA ASN A 50 4.21 0.01 -17.33
C ASN A 50 2.72 -0.27 -17.50
N SER A 51 1.90 0.78 -17.50
CA SER A 51 0.45 0.64 -17.65
C SER A 51 0.09 -0.01 -18.99
N TYR A 52 -0.88 -0.92 -18.94
CA TYR A 52 -1.43 -1.61 -20.10
C TYR A 52 -2.88 -1.16 -20.41
N GLU A 53 -3.39 -0.12 -19.71
CA GLU A 53 -4.75 0.39 -19.91
C GLU A 53 -4.94 0.94 -21.33
N GLY A 54 -5.74 0.24 -22.13
CA GLY A 54 -6.05 0.63 -23.50
C GLY A 54 -4.85 0.64 -24.46
N VAL A 55 -3.75 -0.04 -24.09
CA VAL A 55 -2.53 -0.11 -24.92
C VAL A 55 -2.67 -1.22 -25.96
N ALA A 56 -2.46 -0.88 -27.23
CA ALA A 56 -2.49 -1.85 -28.31
C ALA A 56 -1.27 -2.79 -28.27
N ALA A 57 -1.35 -3.94 -28.94
CA ALA A 57 -0.27 -4.94 -28.95
C ALA A 57 1.09 -4.42 -29.47
N ASN A 58 1.09 -3.32 -30.24
CA ASN A 58 2.30 -2.64 -30.70
C ASN A 58 2.88 -1.63 -29.69
N GLY A 59 2.34 -1.56 -28.47
CA GLY A 59 2.77 -0.66 -27.41
C GLY A 59 2.31 0.79 -27.57
N THR A 60 1.31 1.08 -28.40
CA THR A 60 0.83 2.45 -28.67
C THR A 60 -0.61 2.69 -28.21
N GLY A 61 -1.00 3.95 -28.09
CA GLY A 61 -2.34 4.36 -27.66
C GLY A 61 -2.57 4.20 -26.16
N GLY A 62 -3.82 4.46 -25.74
CA GLY A 62 -4.24 4.35 -24.35
C GLY A 62 -3.29 5.09 -23.39
N ARG A 63 -2.79 4.35 -22.40
CA ARG A 63 -1.91 4.86 -21.35
C ARG A 63 -0.48 4.32 -21.44
N ALA A 64 0.02 4.06 -22.65
CA ALA A 64 1.37 3.54 -22.91
C ALA A 64 2.52 4.41 -22.35
N GLY A 65 2.26 5.67 -22.03
CA GLY A 65 3.24 6.57 -21.38
C GLY A 65 3.24 6.52 -19.84
N TYR A 66 2.39 5.70 -19.22
CA TYR A 66 2.20 5.68 -17.78
C TYR A 66 2.83 4.47 -17.11
N VAL A 67 3.20 4.66 -15.84
CA VAL A 67 3.70 3.63 -14.93
C VAL A 67 2.69 3.49 -13.79
N THR A 68 2.30 2.25 -13.51
CA THR A 68 1.40 1.87 -12.43
C THR A 68 2.22 1.41 -11.23
N LEU A 69 1.92 1.98 -10.07
CA LEU A 69 2.50 1.64 -8.78
C LEU A 69 1.38 1.18 -7.85
N ILE A 70 1.52 0.02 -7.25
CA ILE A 70 0.52 -0.55 -6.35
C ILE A 70 1.22 -1.01 -5.08
N ALA A 71 0.77 -0.49 -3.94
CA ALA A 71 1.16 -1.00 -2.62
C ALA A 71 -0.07 -1.57 -1.91
N ASN A 72 -0.03 -2.84 -1.55
CA ASN A 72 -1.10 -3.51 -0.83
C ASN A 72 -0.78 -3.56 0.67
N TYR A 73 -1.80 -3.33 1.49
CA TYR A 73 -1.70 -3.30 2.95
C TYR A 73 -2.86 -4.03 3.60
N LEU A 74 -2.67 -4.38 4.88
CA LEU A 74 -3.69 -4.96 5.75
C LEU A 74 -4.21 -6.30 5.17
N PRO A 75 -3.42 -7.38 5.26
CA PRO A 75 -3.67 -8.65 4.57
C PRO A 75 -4.92 -9.40 5.04
N LEU A 76 -5.32 -10.41 4.24
CA LEU A 76 -6.33 -11.42 4.57
C LEU A 76 -7.71 -10.89 4.97
N GLN A 77 -8.19 -9.87 4.26
CA GLN A 77 -9.49 -9.26 4.53
C GLN A 77 -10.63 -10.10 3.96
N ASP A 78 -11.55 -10.53 4.80
CA ASP A 78 -12.80 -11.16 4.34
C ASP A 78 -13.75 -10.12 3.75
N ALA A 79 -14.66 -10.57 2.86
CA ALA A 79 -15.72 -9.74 2.31
C ALA A 79 -16.80 -9.36 3.34
N TYR A 80 -16.75 -9.91 4.56
CA TYR A 80 -17.64 -9.59 5.66
C TYR A 80 -16.83 -9.38 6.94
N GLY A 81 -16.78 -8.14 7.44
CA GLY A 81 -16.03 -7.76 8.65
C GLY A 81 -16.87 -7.00 9.68
N GLY A 82 -18.19 -6.91 9.49
CA GLY A 82 -19.05 -6.08 10.33
C GLY A 82 -18.95 -6.41 11.83
N PRO A 83 -19.15 -5.41 12.72
CA PRO A 83 -19.55 -4.03 12.41
C PRO A 83 -18.40 -3.09 12.01
N ASN A 84 -17.14 -3.55 12.10
CA ASN A 84 -15.94 -2.76 11.84
C ASN A 84 -15.09 -3.36 10.72
N TYR A 85 -14.94 -2.61 9.64
CA TYR A 85 -14.21 -3.05 8.45
C TYR A 85 -12.70 -2.70 8.51
N PHE A 86 -11.98 -2.97 7.42
CA PHE A 86 -10.53 -2.98 7.33
C PHE A 86 -9.97 -1.58 7.06
N LYS A 87 -10.11 -0.70 8.06
CA LYS A 87 -9.59 0.67 8.02
C LYS A 87 -8.08 0.69 8.26
N LEU A 88 -7.36 1.42 7.43
CA LEU A 88 -5.94 1.75 7.67
C LEU A 88 -5.80 2.66 8.90
N ASP A 89 -4.60 2.71 9.49
CA ASP A 89 -4.33 3.50 10.69
C ASP A 89 -4.11 4.98 10.35
N PRO A 90 -4.97 5.90 10.81
CA PRO A 90 -4.82 7.34 10.56
C PRO A 90 -3.63 7.97 11.27
N ASN A 91 -3.05 7.28 12.26
CA ASN A 91 -1.82 7.69 12.93
C ASN A 91 -0.56 7.21 12.20
N ALA A 92 -0.68 6.34 11.21
CA ALA A 92 0.43 5.88 10.39
C ALA A 92 0.67 6.80 9.18
N LEU A 93 1.84 6.64 8.57
CA LEU A 93 2.24 7.25 7.31
C LEU A 93 2.60 6.12 6.35
N TYR A 94 1.92 6.07 5.20
CA TYR A 94 2.14 5.06 4.16
C TYR A 94 2.81 5.73 2.98
N GLU A 95 3.84 5.09 2.43
CA GLU A 95 4.72 5.72 1.45
C GLU A 95 5.00 4.77 0.28
N ILE A 96 4.97 5.31 -0.93
CA ILE A 96 5.57 4.69 -2.12
C ILE A 96 6.76 5.55 -2.52
N HIS A 97 7.92 4.92 -2.63
CA HIS A 97 9.19 5.57 -2.92
C HIS A 97 9.63 5.26 -4.35
N ILE A 98 10.30 6.22 -4.95
CA ILE A 98 10.94 6.10 -6.26
C ILE A 98 12.39 6.51 -6.15
N ASP A 99 13.25 5.62 -6.61
CA ASP A 99 14.64 5.88 -6.95
C ASP A 99 14.72 6.01 -8.47
N ASN A 100 15.17 7.16 -8.95
CA ASN A 100 15.33 7.43 -10.38
C ASN A 100 16.75 7.82 -10.77
N ASN A 101 17.73 7.50 -9.91
CA ASN A 101 19.14 7.78 -10.13
C ASN A 101 20.07 6.57 -9.84
N GLY A 102 19.52 5.49 -9.25
CA GLY A 102 20.21 4.22 -9.01
C GLY A 102 21.04 4.17 -7.73
N ASP A 103 20.89 5.11 -6.80
CA ASP A 103 21.63 5.14 -5.53
C ASP A 103 20.91 4.41 -4.37
N ALA A 104 19.75 3.79 -4.66
CA ALA A 104 18.88 3.10 -3.72
C ALA A 104 18.32 4.00 -2.60
N LYS A 105 18.22 5.31 -2.84
CA LYS A 105 17.53 6.28 -1.98
C LYS A 105 16.37 6.91 -2.73
N GLU A 106 15.38 7.37 -1.98
CA GLU A 106 14.21 7.96 -2.62
C GLU A 106 14.48 9.37 -3.14
N ASP A 107 14.17 9.59 -4.41
CA ASP A 107 14.13 10.90 -5.05
C ASP A 107 12.72 11.49 -5.02
N LEU A 108 11.71 10.62 -5.12
CA LEU A 108 10.30 10.96 -5.00
C LEU A 108 9.64 10.06 -3.96
N THR A 109 8.81 10.66 -3.11
CA THR A 109 7.97 9.89 -2.18
C THR A 109 6.53 10.34 -2.24
N PHE A 110 5.64 9.39 -2.50
CA PHE A 110 4.20 9.55 -2.45
C PHE A 110 3.70 9.18 -1.05
N GLN A 111 3.34 10.19 -0.26
CA GLN A 111 2.88 10.05 1.12
C GLN A 111 1.36 10.02 1.20
N PHE A 112 0.80 8.92 1.69
CA PHE A 112 -0.61 8.74 1.95
C PHE A 112 -0.92 8.91 3.44
N ARG A 113 -2.00 9.65 3.70
CA ARG A 113 -2.60 9.82 5.03
C ARG A 113 -4.08 9.50 4.95
N PHE A 114 -4.59 8.90 6.01
CA PHE A 114 -5.99 8.48 6.11
C PHE A 114 -6.72 9.25 7.20
N GLN A 115 -8.03 9.40 7.04
CA GLN A 115 -8.91 9.98 8.04
C GLN A 115 -10.25 9.25 8.04
N ASN A 116 -10.74 8.91 9.23
CA ASN A 116 -12.08 8.39 9.44
C ASN A 116 -13.01 9.51 9.92
N ASN A 117 -14.12 9.73 9.23
CA ASN A 117 -15.12 10.73 9.59
C ASN A 117 -16.43 10.05 10.01
N LEU A 118 -16.80 10.20 11.29
CA LEU A 118 -18.06 9.71 11.84
C LEU A 118 -19.14 10.79 11.71
N LYS A 119 -20.27 10.46 11.06
CA LYS A 119 -21.42 11.36 10.89
C LYS A 119 -22.43 11.30 12.03
N SER A 120 -22.29 10.35 12.96
CA SER A 120 -23.20 10.12 14.09
C SER A 120 -24.67 10.01 13.65
N ILE A 121 -24.93 9.20 12.62
CA ILE A 121 -26.28 8.88 12.17
C ILE A 121 -27.07 8.29 13.34
N ALA A 122 -28.27 8.81 13.56
CA ALA A 122 -29.21 8.33 14.57
C ALA A 122 -30.50 7.84 13.92
N LEU A 123 -31.07 6.77 14.46
CA LEU A 123 -32.35 6.22 14.04
C LEU A 123 -33.46 6.58 15.05
N PRO A 124 -34.71 6.81 14.61
CA PRO A 124 -35.83 7.02 15.50
C PRO A 124 -36.26 5.69 16.15
N ILE A 125 -36.03 5.57 17.46
CA ILE A 125 -36.47 4.45 18.30
C ILE A 125 -37.56 4.95 19.24
N GLY A 126 -38.82 4.77 18.85
CA GLY A 126 -39.96 5.42 19.52
C GLY A 126 -39.86 6.94 19.38
N SER A 127 -39.80 7.65 20.52
CA SER A 127 -39.64 9.11 20.58
C SER A 127 -38.19 9.59 20.68
N GLN A 128 -37.21 8.68 20.69
CA GLN A 128 -35.80 9.00 20.89
C GLN A 128 -35.00 8.82 19.61
N MET A 129 -34.03 9.70 19.36
CA MET A 129 -33.03 9.54 18.31
C MET A 129 -31.80 8.82 18.89
N VAL A 130 -31.54 7.59 18.43
CA VAL A 130 -30.47 6.74 18.96
C VAL A 130 -29.35 6.61 17.93
N PRO A 131 -28.12 7.11 18.21
CA PRO A 131 -26.97 6.93 17.33
C PRO A 131 -26.66 5.45 17.08
N ILE A 132 -26.33 5.10 15.83
CA ILE A 132 -25.94 3.73 15.49
C ILE A 132 -24.43 3.54 15.60
N PRO A 133 -23.96 2.35 16.03
CA PRO A 133 -22.54 2.00 16.02
C PRO A 133 -22.08 1.45 14.65
N LEU A 134 -22.99 1.30 13.69
CA LEU A 134 -22.72 0.68 12.38
C LEU A 134 -22.05 1.66 11.42
N THR A 135 -21.28 1.13 10.46
CA THR A 135 -20.61 1.92 9.41
C THR A 135 -21.61 2.58 8.44
N GLN A 136 -22.83 2.04 8.32
CA GLN A 136 -23.85 2.48 7.38
C GLN A 136 -25.27 2.29 7.94
N ALA A 137 -26.21 3.10 7.46
CA ALA A 137 -27.62 3.10 7.81
C ALA A 137 -28.55 2.76 6.63
N GLY A 138 -28.00 2.40 5.47
CA GLY A 138 -28.77 2.17 4.26
C GLY A 138 -27.92 1.67 3.09
N THR A 139 -28.48 1.76 1.89
CA THR A 139 -27.78 1.44 0.64
C THR A 139 -26.74 2.50 0.29
N VAL A 140 -25.65 2.07 -0.35
CA VAL A 140 -24.50 2.90 -0.72
C VAL A 140 -24.18 2.64 -2.19
N SER A 141 -24.25 3.68 -3.01
CA SER A 141 -24.02 3.61 -4.45
C SER A 141 -23.16 4.74 -5.00
N SER A 142 -22.73 5.67 -4.16
CA SER A 142 -21.95 6.85 -4.54
C SER A 142 -20.88 7.22 -3.50
N PRO A 143 -19.79 7.90 -3.92
CA PRO A 143 -18.83 8.49 -2.99
C PRO A 143 -19.50 9.39 -1.95
N ASN A 144 -19.03 9.29 -0.70
CA ASN A 144 -19.56 10.05 0.43
C ASN A 144 -21.10 9.97 0.63
N ALA A 145 -21.71 8.82 0.29
CA ALA A 145 -23.15 8.62 0.45
C ALA A 145 -23.66 9.03 1.85
N ALA A 146 -24.83 9.66 1.91
CA ALA A 146 -25.45 10.09 3.17
C ALA A 146 -25.75 8.92 4.12
N ALA A 147 -25.96 7.72 3.57
CA ALA A 147 -26.17 6.50 4.33
C ALA A 147 -24.90 5.95 5.02
N LEU A 148 -23.71 6.43 4.67
CA LEU A 148 -22.47 6.06 5.36
C LEU A 148 -22.35 6.84 6.66
N ASN A 149 -22.44 6.14 7.79
CA ASN A 149 -22.17 6.71 9.11
C ASN A 149 -20.67 6.96 9.30
N VAL A 150 -19.81 6.14 8.68
CA VAL A 150 -18.37 6.36 8.65
C VAL A 150 -17.90 6.51 7.21
N ASN A 151 -17.23 7.61 6.93
CA ASN A 151 -16.56 7.87 5.66
C ASN A 151 -15.05 7.90 5.86
N GLU A 152 -14.35 7.15 5.03
CA GLU A 152 -12.89 7.19 4.99
C GLU A 152 -12.46 8.16 3.91
N LYS A 153 -11.43 8.95 4.20
CA LYS A 153 -10.77 9.81 3.24
C LYS A 153 -9.28 9.55 3.24
N PHE A 154 -8.63 9.87 2.14
CA PHE A 154 -7.18 9.90 2.05
C PHE A 154 -6.69 11.16 1.38
N SER A 155 -5.46 11.56 1.72
CA SER A 155 -4.71 12.60 1.02
C SER A 155 -3.42 12.02 0.48
N LEU A 156 -2.92 12.61 -0.60
CA LEU A 156 -1.64 12.26 -1.20
C LEU A 156 -0.74 13.50 -1.22
N THR A 157 0.50 13.35 -0.76
CA THR A 157 1.54 14.38 -0.84
C THR A 157 2.72 13.84 -1.63
N LEU A 158 3.23 14.63 -2.58
CA LEU A 158 4.47 14.32 -3.28
C LEU A 158 5.62 15.06 -2.58
N VAL A 159 6.58 14.30 -2.06
CA VAL A 159 7.86 14.81 -1.56
C VAL A 159 8.92 14.63 -2.63
N ARG A 160 9.67 15.68 -2.94
CA ARG A 160 10.86 15.63 -3.81
C ARG A 160 12.13 15.79 -2.97
N GLY A 161 13.09 14.88 -3.18
CA GLY A 161 14.26 14.68 -2.32
C GLY A 161 13.95 13.77 -1.13
N ASP A 162 14.75 13.90 -0.06
CA ASP A 162 14.62 13.11 1.18
C ASP A 162 13.17 13.07 1.70
N ARG A 163 12.65 11.89 2.01
CA ARG A 163 11.25 11.69 2.42
C ARG A 163 10.81 12.44 3.68
N ARG A 164 11.74 12.94 4.50
CA ARG A 164 11.47 13.65 5.76
C ARG A 164 11.74 15.14 5.68
N SER A 165 12.78 15.57 4.97
CA SER A 165 13.18 16.98 4.85
C SER A 165 13.00 17.61 3.47
N GLY A 166 12.63 16.80 2.47
CA GLY A 166 12.41 17.25 1.10
C GLY A 166 11.21 18.19 0.94
N THR A 167 11.01 18.67 -0.28
CA THR A 167 9.90 19.59 -0.58
C THR A 167 8.60 18.81 -0.69
N ALA A 168 7.75 18.92 0.32
CA ALA A 168 6.44 18.29 0.36
C ALA A 168 5.36 19.20 -0.25
N THR A 169 4.67 18.71 -1.29
CA THR A 169 3.55 19.44 -1.92
C THR A 169 2.33 18.53 -2.05
N PRO A 170 1.13 18.96 -1.62
CA PRO A 170 -0.10 18.19 -1.78
C PRO A 170 -0.40 17.88 -3.26
N VAL A 171 -0.84 16.66 -3.53
CA VAL A 171 -1.42 16.27 -4.82
C VAL A 171 -2.89 16.64 -4.82
N MET A 172 -3.33 17.33 -5.88
CA MET A 172 -4.64 17.97 -5.93
C MET A 172 -5.54 17.31 -6.97
N ALA A 173 -6.84 17.28 -6.71
CA ALA A 173 -7.81 16.99 -7.78
C ALA A 173 -7.80 18.13 -8.82
N PRO A 174 -8.11 17.86 -10.10
CA PRO A 174 -8.21 18.89 -11.14
C PRO A 174 -9.19 20.02 -10.81
N ALA A 175 -10.28 19.70 -10.12
CA ALA A 175 -11.28 20.67 -9.66
C ALA A 175 -10.92 21.38 -8.34
N GLY A 176 -9.73 21.09 -7.77
CA GLY A 176 -9.30 21.57 -6.46
C GLY A 176 -9.62 20.59 -5.32
N GLY A 177 -8.90 20.75 -4.20
CA GLY A 177 -8.95 19.85 -3.03
C GLY A 177 -7.84 18.80 -3.01
N ALA A 178 -7.39 18.44 -1.80
CA ALA A 178 -6.30 17.50 -1.54
C ALA A 178 -6.75 16.21 -0.83
N TRP A 179 -8.06 16.07 -0.61
CA TRP A 179 -8.66 14.94 0.08
C TRP A 179 -9.64 14.24 -0.85
N PHE A 180 -9.54 12.92 -0.90
CA PHE A 180 -10.31 12.03 -1.75
C PHE A 180 -11.10 11.07 -0.86
N ASP A 181 -12.34 10.76 -1.23
CA ASP A 181 -13.10 9.73 -0.51
C ASP A 181 -12.49 8.35 -0.83
N LYS A 182 -12.31 7.52 0.19
CA LYS A 182 -12.01 6.09 0.03
C LYS A 182 -13.36 5.35 -0.04
N PRO A 183 -13.57 4.42 -0.98
CA PRO A 183 -14.74 3.55 -0.92
C PRO A 183 -14.71 2.78 0.40
N VAL A 184 -15.83 2.76 1.10
CA VAL A 184 -16.04 1.79 2.18
C VAL A 184 -15.78 0.38 1.63
N ASP A 185 -15.21 -0.50 2.44
CA ASP A 185 -14.91 -1.88 2.04
C ASP A 185 -16.18 -2.64 1.64
N ASN A 186 -16.01 -3.82 1.04
CA ASN A 186 -17.17 -4.62 0.65
C ASN A 186 -17.94 -5.08 1.90
N ILE A 187 -19.14 -4.54 2.08
CA ILE A 187 -20.01 -4.84 3.22
C ILE A 187 -20.93 -6.03 2.90
N GLY A 188 -21.30 -6.17 1.63
CA GLY A 188 -22.28 -7.14 1.15
C GLY A 188 -23.33 -6.50 0.23
N THR A 189 -23.98 -7.35 -0.57
CA THR A 189 -24.82 -6.96 -1.71
C THR A 189 -26.07 -6.15 -1.34
N LYS A 190 -26.56 -6.28 -0.10
CA LYS A 190 -27.69 -5.47 0.39
C LYS A 190 -27.31 -4.00 0.60
N THR A 191 -26.06 -3.72 0.97
CA THR A 191 -25.57 -2.36 1.14
C THR A 191 -25.01 -1.84 -0.18
N ILE A 192 -24.21 -2.64 -0.88
CA ILE A 192 -23.53 -2.28 -2.13
C ILE A 192 -23.83 -3.36 -3.17
N ALA A 193 -24.76 -3.10 -4.08
CA ALA A 193 -25.23 -4.10 -5.05
C ALA A 193 -24.12 -4.58 -6.00
N ASP A 194 -23.29 -3.66 -6.47
CA ASP A 194 -22.15 -3.91 -7.37
C ASP A 194 -20.92 -3.17 -6.82
N TYR A 195 -20.10 -3.90 -6.06
CA TYR A 195 -18.90 -3.35 -5.44
C TYR A 195 -17.84 -2.90 -6.46
N PRO A 196 -17.51 -3.66 -7.53
CA PRO A 196 -16.62 -3.19 -8.59
C PRO A 196 -17.03 -1.84 -9.19
N SER A 197 -18.28 -1.69 -9.61
CA SER A 197 -18.76 -0.42 -10.20
C SER A 197 -18.78 0.72 -9.19
N TYR A 198 -19.13 0.45 -7.93
CA TYR A 198 -19.07 1.43 -6.85
C TYR A 198 -17.62 1.89 -6.56
N ALA A 199 -16.68 0.96 -6.45
CA ALA A 199 -15.29 1.28 -6.17
C ALA A 199 -14.61 2.00 -7.34
N ALA A 200 -15.02 1.73 -8.58
CA ALA A 200 -14.51 2.43 -9.77
C ALA A 200 -14.82 3.94 -9.76
N GLN A 201 -15.90 4.37 -9.10
CA GLN A 201 -16.22 5.80 -8.92
C GLN A 201 -15.19 6.54 -8.05
N HIS A 202 -14.31 5.82 -7.35
CA HIS A 202 -13.26 6.36 -6.48
C HIS A 202 -11.87 6.32 -7.14
N ILE A 203 -11.82 6.13 -8.46
CA ILE A 203 -10.59 6.36 -9.23
C ILE A 203 -10.55 7.85 -9.57
N TYR A 204 -9.60 8.56 -8.99
CA TYR A 204 -9.49 10.02 -9.13
C TYR A 204 -8.38 10.37 -10.11
N SER A 205 -8.67 11.26 -11.07
CA SER A 205 -7.62 12.00 -11.75
C SER A 205 -6.98 13.00 -10.79
N VAL A 206 -5.66 13.18 -10.89
CA VAL A 206 -4.89 14.05 -10.00
C VAL A 206 -3.82 14.86 -10.74
N ASN A 207 -3.60 16.08 -10.27
CA ASN A 207 -2.53 16.96 -10.72
C ASN A 207 -1.31 16.76 -9.81
N LEU A 208 -0.22 16.28 -10.40
CA LEU A 208 1.03 16.02 -9.69
C LEU A 208 1.91 17.28 -9.67
N PRO A 209 2.34 17.77 -8.49
CA PRO A 209 3.20 18.94 -8.40
C PRO A 209 4.50 18.77 -9.21
N GLY A 210 4.82 19.74 -10.06
CA GLY A 210 6.00 19.70 -10.94
C GLY A 210 5.87 18.74 -12.13
N CYS A 211 4.64 18.33 -12.49
CA CYS A 211 4.35 17.47 -13.62
C CYS A 211 3.20 18.06 -14.44
N GLY A 212 3.39 18.24 -15.75
CA GLY A 212 2.37 18.81 -16.64
C GLY A 212 1.29 17.81 -17.10
N ILE A 213 1.40 16.54 -16.69
CA ILE A 213 0.53 15.46 -17.15
C ILE A 213 -0.21 14.86 -15.94
N PRO A 214 -1.55 14.80 -15.94
CA PRO A 214 -2.31 14.29 -14.81
C PRO A 214 -2.09 12.79 -14.61
N GLY A 215 -2.07 12.35 -13.35
CA GLY A 215 -2.07 10.94 -12.96
C GLY A 215 -3.45 10.43 -12.57
N LYS A 216 -3.51 9.17 -12.13
CA LYS A 216 -4.66 8.61 -11.41
C LYS A 216 -4.23 8.12 -10.02
N VAL A 217 -5.14 8.19 -9.06
CA VAL A 217 -5.00 7.58 -7.74
C VAL A 217 -6.26 6.82 -7.37
N PHE A 218 -6.08 5.69 -6.68
CA PHE A 218 -7.13 4.92 -6.08
C PHE A 218 -6.64 4.37 -4.74
N VAL A 219 -7.47 4.40 -3.71
CA VAL A 219 -7.24 3.63 -2.48
C VAL A 219 -8.50 2.86 -2.13
N GLY A 220 -8.41 1.57 -1.81
CA GLY A 220 -9.56 0.80 -1.34
C GLY A 220 -9.37 -0.71 -1.43
N GLN A 221 -10.36 -1.45 -0.93
CA GLN A 221 -10.28 -2.91 -0.89
C GLN A 221 -10.30 -3.54 -2.29
N ARG A 222 -9.36 -4.44 -2.57
CA ARG A 222 -9.27 -5.26 -3.79
C ARG A 222 -8.92 -6.70 -3.44
N GLN A 223 -9.33 -7.62 -4.30
CA GLN A 223 -8.93 -9.02 -4.20
C GLN A 223 -7.40 -9.12 -4.22
N GLU A 224 -6.84 -9.99 -3.37
CA GLU A 224 -5.40 -10.27 -3.41
C GLU A 224 -5.04 -10.93 -4.74
N ALA A 225 -4.04 -10.37 -5.42
CA ALA A 225 -3.56 -10.84 -6.71
C ALA A 225 -2.41 -11.85 -6.56
N PHE A 226 -1.76 -11.91 -5.40
CA PHE A 226 -0.66 -12.82 -5.14
C PHE A 226 -1.16 -14.28 -5.05
N ALA A 227 -0.58 -15.14 -5.89
CA ALA A 227 -0.85 -16.57 -5.90
C ALA A 227 0.21 -17.29 -5.06
N VAL A 228 -0.16 -17.68 -3.84
CA VAL A 228 0.72 -18.37 -2.89
C VAL A 228 0.00 -19.54 -2.25
N ASN A 229 0.70 -20.52 -1.70
CA ASN A 229 0.10 -21.62 -0.93
C ASN A 229 0.53 -21.57 0.54
N ILE A 230 0.08 -20.53 1.27
CA ILE A 230 0.49 -20.28 2.66
C ILE A 230 0.19 -21.50 3.53
N GLY A 231 -1.03 -22.06 3.43
CA GLY A 231 -1.48 -23.17 4.26
C GLY A 231 -0.57 -24.40 4.12
N ALA A 232 -0.33 -24.87 2.89
CA ALA A 232 0.48 -26.06 2.69
C ALA A 232 1.97 -25.82 2.96
N ILE A 233 2.51 -24.65 2.61
CA ILE A 233 3.93 -24.35 2.82
C ILE A 233 4.25 -24.26 4.31
N PHE A 234 3.43 -23.57 5.09
CA PHE A 234 3.67 -23.38 6.53
C PHE A 234 3.12 -24.51 7.41
N ASP A 235 2.29 -25.39 6.87
CA ASP A 235 2.00 -26.71 7.46
C ASP A 235 3.07 -27.73 7.05
N LEU A 236 4.24 -27.64 7.69
CA LEU A 236 5.35 -28.59 7.54
C LEU A 236 5.86 -28.78 6.09
N VAL A 237 5.79 -27.74 5.25
CA VAL A 237 6.23 -27.79 3.85
C VAL A 237 5.54 -28.96 3.11
N ASN A 238 4.20 -29.00 3.21
CA ASN A 238 3.35 -29.98 2.56
C ASN A 238 3.15 -29.67 1.06
N ALA A 239 4.26 -29.53 0.34
CA ALA A 239 4.29 -29.21 -1.09
C ALA A 239 5.01 -30.33 -1.85
N PRO A 240 4.30 -31.40 -2.29
CA PRO A 240 4.91 -32.52 -2.98
C PRO A 240 5.68 -32.05 -4.23
N VAL A 241 6.86 -32.64 -4.47
CA VAL A 241 7.76 -32.27 -5.59
C VAL A 241 7.02 -32.28 -6.92
N GLY A 242 6.22 -33.32 -7.20
CA GLY A 242 5.42 -33.43 -8.43
C GLY A 242 4.27 -32.43 -8.57
N VAL A 243 4.06 -31.55 -7.58
CA VAL A 243 3.16 -30.39 -7.65
C VAL A 243 3.98 -29.13 -7.92
N ILE A 244 5.05 -28.88 -7.15
CA ILE A 244 5.86 -27.66 -7.27
C ILE A 244 6.73 -27.61 -8.54
N THR A 245 7.10 -28.76 -9.11
CA THR A 245 7.92 -28.81 -10.35
C THR A 245 7.09 -28.95 -11.62
N ASP A 246 5.78 -29.13 -11.51
CA ASP A 246 4.89 -29.32 -12.66
C ASP A 246 4.22 -27.99 -13.02
N ARG A 247 4.69 -27.37 -14.10
CA ARG A 247 4.17 -26.07 -14.57
C ARG A 247 2.68 -26.10 -14.90
N SER A 248 2.12 -27.26 -15.23
CA SER A 248 0.67 -27.39 -15.48
C SER A 248 -0.17 -27.20 -14.21
N LYS A 249 0.45 -27.22 -13.03
CA LYS A 249 -0.18 -27.11 -11.71
C LYS A 249 0.08 -25.78 -11.00
N ILE A 250 0.59 -24.77 -11.72
CA ILE A 250 0.97 -23.46 -11.15
C ILE A 250 -0.16 -22.81 -10.33
N ASP A 251 -1.41 -23.00 -10.74
CA ASP A 251 -2.59 -22.49 -10.03
C ASP A 251 -3.28 -23.54 -9.14
N ALA A 252 -2.98 -24.83 -9.34
CA ALA A 252 -3.61 -25.93 -8.60
C ALA A 252 -3.20 -25.94 -7.11
N ALA A 253 -1.98 -25.44 -6.81
CA ALA A 253 -1.51 -25.26 -5.44
C ALA A 253 -2.04 -23.96 -4.81
N ALA A 254 -2.47 -22.98 -5.60
CA ALA A 254 -3.07 -21.74 -5.11
C ALA A 254 -4.55 -21.91 -4.78
N ALA A 255 -5.23 -22.93 -5.33
CA ALA A 255 -6.63 -23.21 -5.04
C ALA A 255 -6.88 -23.33 -3.52
N ASN A 256 -7.57 -22.31 -2.95
CA ASN A 256 -8.00 -22.19 -1.56
C ASN A 256 -7.03 -21.56 -0.55
N SER A 257 -5.99 -20.81 -0.97
CA SER A 257 -5.12 -20.15 0.00
C SER A 257 -5.61 -18.76 0.43
N ILE A 258 -5.67 -17.80 -0.51
CA ILE A 258 -5.97 -16.39 -0.23
C ILE A 258 -6.75 -15.70 -1.36
N GLN A 259 -7.13 -16.41 -2.41
CA GLN A 259 -7.78 -15.83 -3.60
C GLN A 259 -9.20 -15.31 -3.28
N ASN A 260 -9.81 -15.76 -2.19
CA ASN A 260 -11.07 -15.21 -1.69
C ASN A 260 -10.86 -14.12 -0.62
N LYS A 261 -9.61 -13.69 -0.40
CA LYS A 261 -9.25 -12.62 0.52
C LYS A 261 -8.96 -11.34 -0.25
N ASN A 262 -9.13 -10.24 0.45
CA ASN A 262 -8.83 -8.92 -0.05
C ASN A 262 -7.68 -8.29 0.73
N VAL A 263 -7.19 -7.18 0.19
CA VAL A 263 -6.23 -6.25 0.77
C VAL A 263 -6.69 -4.84 0.52
N THR A 264 -6.14 -3.86 1.24
CA THR A 264 -6.31 -2.45 0.92
C THR A 264 -5.20 -2.01 -0.03
N THR A 265 -5.57 -1.73 -1.27
CA THR A 265 -4.67 -1.31 -2.34
C THR A 265 -4.53 0.20 -2.34
N LEU A 266 -3.29 0.70 -2.35
CA LEU A 266 -2.92 2.07 -2.69
C LEU A 266 -2.33 2.06 -4.10
N ALA A 267 -3.07 2.55 -5.08
CA ALA A 267 -2.68 2.54 -6.48
C ALA A 267 -2.44 3.97 -7.01
N LEU A 268 -1.33 4.14 -7.72
CA LEU A 268 -0.98 5.33 -8.47
C LEU A 268 -0.68 4.96 -9.90
N GLU A 269 -1.05 5.85 -10.81
CA GLU A 269 -0.64 5.75 -12.19
C GLU A 269 -0.13 7.11 -12.66
N VAL A 270 1.15 7.15 -12.99
CA VAL A 270 1.91 8.39 -13.21
C VAL A 270 2.58 8.33 -14.56
N HIS A 271 2.54 9.42 -15.32
CA HIS A 271 3.25 9.46 -16.59
C HIS A 271 4.76 9.35 -16.35
N LYS A 272 5.46 8.51 -17.12
CA LYS A 272 6.88 8.19 -16.92
C LYS A 272 7.77 9.43 -16.85
N SER A 273 7.49 10.46 -17.65
CA SER A 273 8.25 11.72 -17.64
C SER A 273 8.20 12.49 -16.32
N CYS A 274 7.26 12.15 -15.44
CA CYS A 274 7.11 12.75 -14.12
C CYS A 274 7.79 11.96 -13.01
N LEU A 275 8.27 10.74 -13.34
CA LEU A 275 9.06 9.87 -12.47
C LEU A 275 10.55 9.92 -12.83
N MET A 276 10.91 10.20 -14.08
CA MET A 276 12.29 10.25 -14.55
C MET A 276 13.07 11.46 -14.03
N GLN A 277 14.38 11.31 -13.86
CA GLN A 277 15.33 12.41 -13.63
C GLN A 277 16.24 12.56 -14.85
N GLY A 278 16.15 13.70 -15.53
CA GLY A 278 16.93 13.96 -16.75
C GLY A 278 16.63 12.92 -17.85
N SER A 279 17.66 12.18 -18.26
CA SER A 279 17.56 11.10 -19.25
C SER A 279 17.52 9.70 -18.64
N GLU A 280 17.53 9.55 -17.32
CA GLU A 280 17.46 8.23 -16.67
C GLU A 280 16.06 7.64 -16.86
N THR A 281 16.03 6.41 -17.37
CA THR A 281 14.80 5.68 -17.73
C THR A 281 14.49 4.52 -16.78
N VAL A 282 15.45 4.14 -15.94
CA VAL A 282 15.29 3.13 -14.90
C VAL A 282 14.60 3.75 -13.70
N ILE A 283 13.54 3.08 -13.24
CA ILE A 283 12.74 3.51 -12.09
C ILE A 283 12.75 2.34 -11.11
N GLY A 284 13.41 2.52 -9.97
CA GLY A 284 13.30 1.65 -8.80
C GLY A 284 12.16 2.12 -7.90
N GLY A 285 11.59 1.22 -7.11
CA GLY A 285 10.59 1.61 -6.13
C GLY A 285 10.35 0.58 -5.05
N TRP A 286 9.80 1.05 -3.94
CA TRP A 286 9.40 0.23 -2.80
C TRP A 286 8.31 0.95 -2.02
N THR A 287 7.59 0.23 -1.17
CA THR A 287 6.63 0.80 -0.24
C THR A 287 7.10 0.66 1.20
N THR A 288 6.67 1.58 2.06
CA THR A 288 6.90 1.51 3.51
C THR A 288 5.71 2.03 4.28
N ALA A 289 5.57 1.59 5.53
CA ALA A 289 4.72 2.24 6.50
C ALA A 289 5.52 2.64 7.74
N SER A 290 5.18 3.80 8.29
CA SER A 290 5.81 4.38 9.47
C SER A 290 4.77 4.73 10.53
N VAL A 291 5.14 4.60 11.79
CA VAL A 291 4.35 5.06 12.94
C VAL A 291 5.12 6.12 13.71
N ARG A 292 4.44 6.86 14.60
CA ARG A 292 5.10 7.82 15.49
C ARG A 292 5.92 7.08 16.55
N GLN A 293 7.13 7.55 16.81
CA GLN A 293 8.07 6.97 17.78
C GLN A 293 7.47 6.86 19.19
N SER A 294 6.64 7.82 19.59
CA SER A 294 5.92 7.80 20.87
C SER A 294 4.42 7.73 20.63
N GLN A 295 3.74 6.87 21.37
CA GLN A 295 2.28 6.73 21.36
C GLN A 295 1.76 6.75 22.79
N LEU A 296 0.81 7.64 23.06
CA LEU A 296 0.14 7.78 24.35
C LEU A 296 -1.32 7.34 24.20
N VAL A 297 -1.71 6.34 24.98
CA VAL A 297 -3.10 5.87 25.04
C VAL A 297 -3.87 6.72 26.05
N ASN A 298 -4.98 7.31 25.61
CA ASN A 298 -5.84 8.11 26.46
C ASN A 298 -6.81 7.19 27.24
N PRO A 299 -6.78 7.18 28.60
CA PRO A 299 -7.70 6.37 29.40
C PRO A 299 -9.17 6.85 29.34
N ALA A 300 -9.41 8.06 28.84
CA ALA A 300 -10.74 8.64 28.64
C ALA A 300 -10.81 9.31 27.24
N PRO A 301 -10.86 8.51 26.16
CA PRO A 301 -10.87 9.06 24.81
C PRO A 301 -12.18 9.82 24.52
N PRO A 302 -12.11 11.00 23.86
CA PRO A 302 -13.30 11.64 23.31
C PRO A 302 -14.03 10.72 22.33
N SER A 303 -15.34 10.94 22.15
CA SER A 303 -16.12 10.23 21.12
C SER A 303 -15.56 10.49 19.72
N GLY A 304 -15.53 9.45 18.89
CA GLY A 304 -15.08 9.54 17.49
C GLY A 304 -14.09 8.43 17.13
N TYR A 305 -13.51 8.54 15.94
CA TYR A 305 -12.42 7.68 15.49
C TYR A 305 -11.08 8.33 15.81
N ASP A 306 -10.06 7.49 16.04
CA ASP A 306 -8.66 7.90 16.17
C ASP A 306 -8.37 8.84 17.35
N THR A 307 -9.24 8.85 18.35
CA THR A 307 -9.13 9.69 19.56
C THR A 307 -8.41 8.99 20.72
N ALA A 308 -8.25 7.66 20.64
CA ALA A 308 -7.73 6.82 21.71
C ALA A 308 -6.21 6.84 21.83
N VAL A 309 -5.49 7.05 20.73
CA VAL A 309 -4.03 7.08 20.71
C VAL A 309 -3.57 8.41 20.14
N LYS A 310 -2.66 9.08 20.83
CA LYS A 310 -1.96 10.27 20.32
C LYS A 310 -0.50 9.93 20.06
N GLY A 311 -0.07 10.11 18.81
CA GLY A 311 1.32 9.94 18.40
C GLY A 311 2.16 11.22 18.55
N GLY A 312 3.44 11.07 18.84
CA GLY A 312 4.43 12.14 18.89
C GLY A 312 5.83 11.70 18.48
N GLY A 313 6.73 12.66 18.26
CA GLY A 313 8.11 12.41 17.85
C GLY A 313 8.28 12.10 16.36
N ALA A 314 9.46 11.61 16.00
CA ALA A 314 9.82 11.30 14.62
C ALA A 314 8.99 10.13 14.04
N TRP A 315 8.95 10.03 12.71
CA TRP A 315 8.42 8.86 12.02
C TRP A 315 9.42 7.72 12.10
N VAL A 316 8.97 6.55 12.52
CA VAL A 316 9.76 5.32 12.57
C VAL A 316 9.16 4.33 11.58
N GLN A 317 9.96 3.91 10.60
CA GLN A 317 9.56 2.90 9.64
C GLN A 317 9.42 1.55 10.35
N VAL A 318 8.27 0.89 10.18
CA VAL A 318 7.96 -0.41 10.78
C VAL A 318 7.59 -1.47 9.74
N SER A 319 7.29 -1.06 8.50
CA SER A 319 7.10 -1.95 7.36
C SER A 319 7.87 -1.42 6.15
N ARG A 320 8.44 -2.34 5.35
CA ARG A 320 9.09 -2.08 4.06
C ARG A 320 8.91 -3.28 3.14
N LEU A 321 8.60 -3.02 1.87
CA LEU A 321 8.56 -4.05 0.83
C LEU A 321 8.98 -3.46 -0.51
N GLY A 322 9.86 -4.14 -1.25
CA GLY A 322 10.34 -3.66 -2.55
C GLY A 322 11.44 -4.47 -3.21
N HIS A 323 11.96 -5.51 -2.54
CA HIS A 323 12.86 -6.46 -3.19
C HIS A 323 12.04 -7.60 -3.82
N PRO A 324 12.08 -7.77 -5.15
CA PRO A 324 11.61 -9.01 -5.74
C PRO A 324 12.58 -10.13 -5.33
N LEU A 325 12.05 -11.27 -4.84
CA LEU A 325 12.76 -12.55 -4.69
C LEU A 325 13.54 -12.83 -3.39
N VAL A 326 12.92 -12.57 -2.23
CA VAL A 326 13.15 -13.46 -1.08
C VAL A 326 11.87 -14.27 -0.93
N ASN A 327 11.89 -15.54 -1.37
CA ASN A 327 10.77 -16.46 -1.18
C ASN A 327 10.53 -16.59 0.33
N GLU A 328 9.28 -16.58 0.78
CA GLU A 328 8.89 -16.70 2.20
C GLU A 328 9.48 -17.96 2.88
N VAL A 329 9.89 -18.96 2.10
CA VAL A 329 10.57 -20.20 2.56
C VAL A 329 12.07 -20.00 2.81
N VAL A 330 12.70 -18.98 2.24
CA VAL A 330 14.14 -18.70 2.30
C VAL A 330 14.34 -17.24 2.70
N VAL A 331 14.16 -16.93 3.98
CA VAL A 331 14.50 -15.63 4.59
C VAL A 331 15.78 -15.74 5.40
#